data_AF-A0A7S3ANA8-F1
#
_entry.id   AF-A0A7S3ANA8-F1
#
_cell.length_a   1.000
_cell.length_b   1.000
_cell.length_c   1.000
_cell.angle_alpha   90.00
_cell.angle_beta   90.00
_cell.angle_gamma   90.00
#
_symmetry.space_group_name_H-M   'P 1'
#
loop_
_entity.id
_entity.type
_entity.pdbx_description
1 polymer ?
#
loop_
_entity_poly.entity_id
_entity_poly.type
_entity_poly.pdbx_seq_one_letter_code
_entity_poly.pdbx_strand_id
1 'polypeptide(L)'
;FTLPEQATEQAAFFNWFYWSINIGATAAFLFLTNLALKGFPEAGIQPEYGFFASFCIPTIAFVFGVATFCAGKPMYRLKPPEGSAVTSFILTLSSACKRDRGRYLRVAVLLLPLSFVIIVTSFFVVEGIAHDVLAILGMAAISMALVQ
;
A
#
# COMPACT_ATOMS: atom_id res chain seq x y z
N PHE A 1 -2.65 -30.23 -9.24
CA PHE A 1 -2.53 -30.14 -10.70
C PHE A 1 -3.45 -29.03 -11.19
N THR A 2 -2.93 -27.83 -11.43
CA THR A 2 -3.65 -26.84 -12.24
C THR A 2 -3.49 -27.27 -13.69
N LEU A 3 -4.59 -27.52 -14.39
CA LEU A 3 -4.54 -27.77 -15.82
C LEU A 3 -3.89 -26.54 -16.50
N PRO A 4 -3.03 -26.72 -17.52
CA PRO A 4 -2.34 -25.60 -18.17
C PRO A 4 -3.32 -24.52 -18.66
N GLU A 5 -4.51 -24.93 -19.09
CA GLU A 5 -5.63 -24.05 -19.46
C GLU A 5 -6.05 -23.09 -18.32
N GLN A 6 -6.17 -23.57 -17.08
CA GLN A 6 -6.53 -22.73 -15.94
C GLN A 6 -5.46 -21.67 -15.64
N ALA A 7 -4.18 -22.00 -15.85
CA ALA A 7 -3.09 -21.04 -15.66
C ALA A 7 -3.12 -19.93 -16.72
N THR A 8 -3.49 -20.26 -17.97
CA THR A 8 -3.66 -19.28 -19.05
C THR A 8 -4.81 -18.32 -18.76
N GLU A 9 -5.97 -18.83 -18.35
CA GLU A 9 -7.13 -18.01 -18.00
C GLU A 9 -6.83 -17.09 -16.79
N GLN A 10 -6.15 -17.63 -15.78
CA GLN A 10 -5.72 -16.85 -14.63
C GLN A 10 -4.75 -15.74 -15.03
N ALA A 11 -3.78 -16.01 -15.91
CA ALA A 11 -2.85 -15.01 -16.40
C ALA A 11 -3.55 -13.90 -17.21
N ALA A 12 -4.51 -14.28 -18.07
CA ALA A 12 -5.32 -13.32 -18.83
C ALA A 12 -6.15 -12.42 -17.91
N PHE A 13 -6.78 -13.00 -16.88
CA PHE A 13 -7.50 -12.26 -15.85
C PHE A 13 -6.59 -11.23 -15.17
N PHE A 14 -5.41 -11.65 -14.69
CA PHE A 14 -4.48 -10.72 -14.04
C PHE A 14 -3.97 -9.65 -14.99
N ASN A 15 -3.71 -9.96 -16.25
CA ASN A 15 -3.32 -8.96 -17.24
C ASN A 15 -4.38 -7.85 -17.40
N TRP A 16 -5.65 -8.22 -17.57
CA TRP A 16 -6.75 -7.24 -17.62
C TRP A 16 -6.91 -6.47 -16.32
N PHE A 17 -6.72 -7.13 -15.18
CA PHE A 17 -6.75 -6.48 -13.87
C PHE A 17 -5.64 -5.42 -13.73
N TYR A 18 -4.41 -5.74 -14.13
CA TYR A 18 -3.29 -4.79 -14.13
C TYR A 18 -3.55 -3.60 -15.06
N TRP A 19 -4.05 -3.84 -16.27
CA TRP A 19 -4.45 -2.77 -17.19
C TRP A 19 -5.50 -1.85 -16.57
N SER A 20 -6.53 -2.43 -15.94
CA SER A 20 -7.60 -1.68 -15.28
C SER A 20 -7.09 -0.81 -14.13
N ILE A 21 -6.17 -1.33 -13.31
CA ILE A 21 -5.55 -0.56 -12.22
C ILE A 21 -4.75 0.62 -12.77
N ASN A 22 -3.92 0.39 -13.79
CA ASN A 22 -3.08 1.44 -14.36
C ASN A 22 -3.93 2.56 -14.97
N ILE A 23 -4.97 2.21 -15.74
CA ILE A 23 -5.91 3.18 -16.31
C ILE A 23 -6.63 3.96 -15.19
N GLY A 24 -7.12 3.26 -14.16
CA GLY A 24 -7.76 3.89 -13.00
C GLY A 24 -6.84 4.86 -12.26
N ALA A 25 -5.57 4.48 -12.05
CA ALA A 25 -4.57 5.33 -11.42
C ALA A 25 -4.24 6.56 -12.28
N THR A 26 -4.09 6.40 -13.59
CA THR A 26 -3.90 7.52 -14.51
C THR A 26 -5.10 8.46 -14.50
N ALA A 27 -6.34 7.95 -14.49
CA ALA A 27 -7.54 8.76 -14.40
C ALA A 27 -7.62 9.51 -13.06
N ALA A 28 -7.29 8.86 -11.94
CA ALA A 28 -7.22 9.52 -10.63
C ALA A 28 -6.20 10.67 -10.63
N PHE A 29 -4.99 10.42 -11.13
CA PHE A 29 -3.94 11.43 -11.13
C PHE A 29 -4.22 12.58 -12.10
N LEU A 30 -4.61 12.28 -13.34
CA LEU A 30 -4.75 13.29 -14.39
C LEU A 30 -6.12 13.94 -14.37
N PHE A 31 -7.20 13.18 -14.31
CA PHE A 31 -8.56 13.72 -14.41
C PHE A 31 -9.07 14.23 -13.06
N LEU A 32 -9.08 13.39 -12.02
CA LEU A 32 -9.69 13.76 -10.74
C LEU A 32 -8.93 14.88 -10.03
N THR A 33 -7.60 14.91 -10.13
CA THR A 33 -6.80 16.02 -9.58
C THR A 33 -7.07 17.34 -10.31
N ASN A 34 -7.15 17.33 -11.65
CA ASN A 34 -7.47 18.57 -12.39
C ASN A 34 -8.91 19.02 -12.13
N LEU A 35 -9.86 18.08 -12.05
CA LEU A 35 -11.24 18.36 -11.66
C LEU A 35 -11.32 19.01 -10.27
N ALA A 36 -10.51 18.52 -9.32
CA ALA A 36 -10.48 19.05 -7.95
C ALA A 36 -9.94 20.48 -7.90
N LEU A 37 -8.87 20.76 -8.64
CA LEU A 37 -8.15 22.04 -8.58
C LEU A 37 -8.73 23.12 -9.50
N LYS A 38 -9.20 22.74 -10.69
CA LYS A 38 -9.62 23.68 -11.76
C LYS A 38 -11.12 23.62 -12.04
N GLY A 39 -11.86 22.70 -11.41
CA GLY A 39 -13.24 22.40 -11.82
C GLY A 39 -13.29 21.78 -13.21
N PHE A 40 -14.49 21.75 -13.79
CA PHE A 40 -14.73 21.30 -15.16
C PHE A 40 -15.84 22.16 -15.79
N PRO A 41 -15.47 23.32 -16.37
CA PRO A 41 -16.42 24.31 -16.87
C PRO A 41 -17.36 23.75 -17.95
N GLU A 42 -16.87 22.81 -18.77
CA GLU A 42 -17.64 22.18 -19.84
C GLU A 42 -18.84 21.35 -19.33
N ALA A 43 -18.78 20.85 -18.09
CA ALA A 43 -19.89 20.17 -17.43
C ALA A 43 -20.58 21.04 -16.36
N GLY A 44 -20.30 22.35 -16.34
CA GLY A 44 -20.87 23.28 -15.37
C GLY A 44 -20.32 23.14 -13.94
N ILE A 45 -19.23 22.39 -13.75
CA ILE A 45 -18.60 22.22 -12.43
C ILE A 45 -17.62 23.38 -12.22
N GLN A 46 -18.01 24.32 -11.36
CA GLN A 46 -17.14 25.42 -10.97
C GLN A 46 -16.02 24.92 -10.04
N PRO A 47 -14.86 25.62 -9.98
CA PRO A 47 -13.74 25.22 -9.12
C PRO A 47 -14.14 25.02 -7.65
N GLU A 48 -15.11 25.79 -7.15
CA GLU A 48 -15.65 25.68 -5.79
C GLU A 48 -16.26 24.30 -5.49
N TYR A 49 -16.83 23.64 -6.51
CA TYR A 49 -17.40 22.30 -6.40
C TYR A 49 -16.44 21.19 -6.88
N GLY A 50 -15.24 21.55 -7.34
CA GLY A 50 -14.27 20.61 -7.91
C GLY A 50 -13.90 19.48 -6.94
N PHE A 51 -13.57 19.81 -5.70
CA PHE A 51 -13.24 18.81 -4.68
C PHE A 51 -14.42 17.87 -4.38
N PHE A 52 -15.63 18.41 -4.26
CA PHE A 52 -16.82 17.61 -4.02
C PHE A 52 -17.04 16.61 -5.17
N ALA A 53 -16.99 17.08 -6.42
CA ALA A 53 -17.12 16.24 -7.60
C ALA A 53 -16.03 15.15 -7.67
N SER A 54 -14.76 15.51 -7.40
CA SER A 54 -13.65 14.56 -7.41
C SER A 54 -13.74 13.48 -6.34
N PHE A 55 -14.42 13.71 -5.20
CA PHE A 55 -14.68 12.66 -4.21
C PHE A 55 -15.96 11.87 -4.49
N CYS A 56 -16.98 12.51 -5.08
CA CYS A 56 -18.22 11.83 -5.45
C CYS A 56 -18.00 10.75 -6.51
N ILE A 57 -17.14 10.99 -7.51
CA ILE A 57 -16.90 10.04 -8.60
C ILE A 57 -16.35 8.69 -8.08
N PRO A 58 -15.23 8.63 -7.32
CA PRO A 58 -14.75 7.38 -6.72
C PRO A 58 -15.76 6.74 -5.77
N THR A 59 -16.53 7.54 -5.03
CA THR A 59 -17.55 7.02 -4.10
C THR A 59 -18.62 6.25 -4.86
N ILE A 60 -19.14 6.82 -5.94
CA ILE A 60 -20.13 6.17 -6.81
C ILE A 60 -19.53 4.90 -7.43
N ALA A 61 -18.32 4.97 -7.97
CA ALA A 61 -17.63 3.82 -8.55
C ALA A 61 -17.42 2.69 -7.52
N PHE A 62 -17.07 3.04 -6.28
CA PHE A 62 -16.91 2.08 -5.19
C PHE A 62 -18.23 1.41 -4.82
N VAL A 63 -19.32 2.17 -4.73
CA VAL A 63 -20.67 1.63 -4.49
C VAL A 63 -21.06 0.63 -5.59
N PHE A 64 -20.80 0.95 -6.87
CA PHE A 64 -21.02 0.02 -7.97
C PHE A 64 -20.15 -1.24 -7.85
N GLY A 65 -18.89 -1.10 -7.46
CA GLY A 65 -17.99 -2.23 -7.20
C GLY A 65 -18.52 -3.15 -6.10
N VAL A 66 -18.93 -2.59 -4.97
CA VAL A 66 -19.52 -3.33 -3.84
C VAL A 66 -20.82 -4.01 -4.26
N ALA A 67 -21.71 -3.31 -4.98
CA ALA A 67 -22.96 -3.87 -5.46
C ALA A 67 -22.72 -5.07 -6.39
N THR A 68 -21.77 -4.95 -7.32
CA THR A 68 -21.37 -6.04 -8.22
C THR A 68 -20.76 -7.21 -7.46
N PHE A 69 -19.92 -6.93 -6.46
CA PHE A 69 -19.33 -7.96 -5.60
C PHE A 69 -20.38 -8.72 -4.80
N CYS A 70 -21.34 -8.01 -4.19
CA CYS A 70 -22.44 -8.63 -3.45
C CYS A 70 -23.37 -9.44 -4.37
N ALA A 71 -23.69 -8.93 -5.57
CA ALA A 71 -24.47 -9.65 -6.57
C ALA A 71 -23.77 -10.91 -7.07
N GLY A 72 -22.43 -10.91 -7.12
CA GLY A 72 -21.61 -12.04 -7.52
C GLY A 72 -21.45 -13.14 -6.47
N LYS A 73 -21.84 -12.89 -5.21
CA LYS A 73 -21.72 -13.84 -4.09
C LYS A 73 -22.08 -15.31 -4.39
N PRO A 74 -23.21 -15.65 -5.06
CA PRO A 74 -23.55 -17.05 -5.33
C PRO A 74 -22.57 -17.76 -6.29
N MET A 75 -21.78 -17.02 -7.08
CA MET A 75 -20.79 -17.57 -8.00
C MET A 75 -19.43 -17.82 -7.34
N TYR A 76 -19.22 -17.35 -6.11
CA TYR A 76 -17.92 -17.41 -5.45
C TYR A 76 -17.64 -18.77 -4.81
N ARG A 77 -16.40 -19.23 -4.95
CA ARG A 77 -15.88 -20.38 -4.21
C ARG A 77 -15.37 -19.92 -2.85
N LEU A 78 -16.21 -20.06 -1.82
CA LEU A 78 -15.84 -19.74 -0.45
C LEU A 78 -14.78 -20.74 0.06
N LYS A 79 -13.61 -20.23 0.42
CA LYS A 79 -12.56 -21.01 1.09
C LYS A 79 -12.77 -20.92 2.60
N PRO A 80 -12.52 -22.01 3.36
CA PRO A 80 -12.51 -21.93 4.82
C PRO A 80 -11.46 -20.90 5.26
N PRO A 81 -11.64 -20.27 6.43
CA PRO A 81 -10.68 -19.30 6.94
C PRO A 81 -9.32 -19.99 7.10
N GLU A 82 -8.35 -19.57 6.28
CA GLU A 82 -6.96 -19.93 6.46
C GLU A 82 -6.39 -19.13 7.64
N GLY A 83 -5.49 -19.74 8.42
CA GLY A 83 -4.86 -19.05 9.55
C GLY A 83 -4.18 -17.75 9.12
N SER A 84 -4.02 -16.82 10.05
CA SER A 84 -3.37 -15.54 9.75
C SER A 84 -1.88 -15.73 9.47
N ALA A 85 -1.47 -15.51 8.22
CA ALA A 85 -0.06 -15.48 7.83
C ALA A 85 0.72 -14.43 8.64
N VAL A 86 0.08 -13.32 9.00
CA VAL A 86 0.67 -12.28 9.86
C VAL A 86 0.93 -12.83 11.25
N THR A 87 -0.01 -13.56 11.84
CA THR A 87 0.17 -14.19 13.16
C THR A 87 1.30 -15.21 13.11
N SER A 88 1.33 -16.08 12.09
CA SER A 88 2.41 -17.05 11.90
C SER A 88 3.77 -16.37 11.74
N PHE A 89 3.83 -15.26 10.98
CA PHE A 89 5.04 -14.47 10.82
C PHE A 89 5.49 -13.86 12.15
N ILE A 90 4.60 -13.20 12.89
CA ILE A 90 4.93 -12.58 14.18
C ILE A 90 5.39 -13.61 15.20
N LEU A 91 4.72 -14.77 15.28
CA LEU A 91 5.11 -15.84 16.21
C LEU A 91 6.46 -16.45 15.85
N THR A 92 6.70 -16.68 14.55
CA THR A 92 8.00 -17.17 14.06
C THR A 92 9.10 -16.15 14.33
N LEU A 93 8.85 -14.87 14.05
CA LEU A 93 9.77 -13.77 14.29
C LEU A 93 10.09 -13.62 15.79
N SER A 94 9.07 -13.65 16.65
CA SER A 94 9.24 -13.59 18.11
C SER A 94 10.03 -14.79 18.64
N SER A 95 9.75 -15.99 18.14
CA SER A 95 10.46 -17.22 18.54
C SER A 95 11.92 -17.19 18.10
N ALA A 96 12.20 -16.72 16.89
CA ALA A 96 13.56 -16.53 16.39
C ALA A 96 14.32 -15.47 17.19
N CYS A 97 13.65 -14.37 17.57
CA CYS A 97 14.17 -13.35 18.47
C CYS A 97 14.39 -13.84 19.90
N LYS A 98 13.86 -14.99 20.34
CA LYS A 98 14.14 -15.55 21.67
C LYS A 98 15.30 -16.55 21.68
N ARG A 99 15.76 -17.00 20.51
CA ARG A 99 16.85 -17.98 20.36
C ARG A 99 18.22 -17.33 20.49
N ASP A 100 19.19 -17.97 21.16
CA ASP A 100 20.52 -17.38 21.42
C ASP A 100 21.29 -17.00 20.14
N ARG A 101 21.07 -17.74 19.04
CA ARG A 101 21.64 -17.43 17.71
C ARG A 101 20.92 -16.31 16.96
N GLY A 102 19.79 -15.83 17.47
CA GLY A 102 18.97 -14.78 16.86
C GLY A 102 19.42 -13.36 17.22
N ARG A 103 20.64 -13.15 17.75
CA ARG A 103 21.13 -11.84 18.20
C ARG A 103 21.03 -10.78 17.09
N TYR A 104 21.46 -11.11 15.89
CA TYR A 104 21.37 -10.25 14.70
C TYR A 104 19.93 -9.91 14.35
N LEU A 105 19.05 -10.92 14.32
CA LEU A 105 17.62 -10.72 14.05
C LEU A 105 16.95 -9.83 15.10
N ARG A 106 17.26 -10.02 16.40
CA ARG A 106 16.75 -9.15 17.49
C ARG A 106 17.17 -7.69 17.27
N VAL A 107 18.43 -7.47 16.92
CA VAL A 107 18.99 -6.14 16.67
C VAL A 107 18.33 -5.53 15.43
N ALA A 108 18.20 -6.26 14.34
CA ALA A 108 17.51 -5.79 13.12
C ALA A 108 16.04 -5.44 13.37
N VAL A 109 15.29 -6.29 14.08
CA VAL A 109 13.87 -6.05 14.43
C VAL A 109 13.67 -4.80 15.29
N LEU A 110 14.66 -4.43 16.11
CA LEU A 110 14.62 -3.21 16.91
C LEU A 110 15.12 -1.97 16.15
N LEU A 111 16.20 -2.12 15.39
CA LEU A 111 16.83 -1.01 14.67
C LEU A 111 16.01 -0.55 13.47
N LEU A 112 15.38 -1.45 12.70
CA LEU A 112 14.56 -1.06 11.53
C LEU A 112 13.42 -0.07 11.86
N PRO A 113 12.53 -0.35 12.84
CA PRO A 113 11.47 0.59 13.19
C PRO A 113 12.03 1.85 13.87
N LEU A 114 13.07 1.73 14.70
CA LEU A 114 13.73 2.89 15.32
C LEU A 114 14.31 3.83 14.26
N SER A 115 15.02 3.27 13.27
CA SER A 115 15.55 4.00 12.13
C SER A 115 14.47 4.69 11.31
N PHE A 116 13.34 4.00 11.07
CA PHE A 116 12.21 4.59 10.37
C PHE A 116 11.70 5.84 11.11
N VAL A 117 11.54 5.77 12.44
CA VAL A 117 11.13 6.93 13.24
C VAL A 117 12.17 8.04 13.15
N ILE A 118 13.46 7.74 13.31
CA ILE A 118 14.54 8.75 13.22
C ILE A 118 14.51 9.46 11.86
N ILE A 119 14.40 8.71 10.76
CA ILE A 119 14.34 9.27 9.41
C ILE A 119 13.08 10.12 9.22
N VAL A 120 11.93 9.63 9.65
CA VAL A 120 10.67 10.39 9.56
C VAL A 120 10.75 11.67 10.39
N THR A 121 11.29 11.62 11.61
CA THR A 121 11.45 12.80 12.47
C THR A 121 12.46 13.81 11.91
N SER A 122 13.49 13.33 11.21
CA SER A 122 14.48 14.18 10.54
C SER A 122 13.83 15.10 9.51
N PHE A 123 12.83 14.63 8.76
CA PHE A 123 12.10 15.47 7.79
C PHE A 123 11.38 16.68 8.39
N PHE A 124 11.03 16.63 9.68
CA PHE A 124 10.37 17.75 10.37
C PHE A 124 11.36 18.76 10.96
N VAL A 125 12.67 18.46 10.97
CA VAL A 125 13.73 19.37 11.39
C VAL A 125 14.23 20.12 10.16
N VAL A 126 13.72 21.33 9.95
CA VAL A 126 13.89 22.07 8.68
C VAL A 126 15.27 22.74 8.55
N GLU A 127 15.93 23.13 9.65
CA GLU A 127 17.22 23.83 9.57
C GLU A 127 18.23 23.37 10.64
N GLY A 128 19.49 23.21 10.20
CA GLY A 128 20.66 23.06 11.07
C GLY A 128 21.32 21.68 11.05
N ILE A 129 22.49 21.60 11.69
CA ILE A 129 23.34 20.39 11.84
C ILE A 129 22.53 19.20 12.40
N ALA A 130 21.46 19.47 13.16
CA ALA A 130 20.58 18.46 13.72
C ALA A 130 19.86 17.60 12.66
N HIS A 131 19.44 18.20 11.53
CA HIS A 131 18.84 17.45 10.41
C HIS A 131 19.84 16.42 9.86
N ASP A 132 21.04 16.90 9.51
CA ASP A 132 22.08 16.07 8.89
C ASP A 132 22.54 14.96 9.82
N VAL A 133 22.69 15.25 11.12
CA VAL A 133 23.04 14.25 12.12
C VAL A 133 21.95 13.19 12.26
N LEU A 134 20.68 13.56 12.35
CA LEU A 134 19.57 12.62 12.45
C LEU A 134 19.43 11.75 11.19
N ALA A 135 19.57 12.33 10.01
CA ALA A 135 19.52 11.59 8.74
C ALA A 135 20.67 10.58 8.63
N ILE A 136 21.90 10.99 8.96
CA ILE A 136 23.09 10.12 8.96
C ILE A 136 22.92 8.98 9.97
N LEU A 137 22.46 9.28 11.19
CA LEU A 137 22.21 8.27 12.22
C LEU A 137 21.13 7.27 11.80
N GLY A 138 20.03 7.76 11.20
CA GLY A 138 18.96 6.92 10.67
C GLY A 138 19.46 5.97 9.59
N MET A 139 20.21 6.49 8.60
CA MET A 139 20.81 5.69 7.54
C MET A 139 21.84 4.67 8.04
N ALA A 140 22.70 5.06 8.98
CA ALA A 140 23.69 4.17 9.59
C ALA A 140 23.03 3.03 10.39
N ALA A 141 21.94 3.32 11.10
CA ALA A 141 21.20 2.31 11.84
C ALA A 141 20.45 1.33 10.91
N ILE A 142 19.96 1.77 9.74
CA ILE A 142 19.37 0.88 8.72
C ILE A 142 20.44 0.00 8.09
N SER A 143 21.57 0.57 7.68
CA SER A 143 22.65 -0.21 7.05
C SER A 143 23.20 -1.26 8.03
N MET A 144 23.36 -0.90 9.30
CA MET A 144 23.73 -1.85 10.36
C MET A 144 22.69 -2.94 10.56
N ALA A 145 21.39 -2.66 10.39
CA ALA A 145 20.34 -3.68 10.49
C ALA A 145 20.31 -4.64 9.29
N LEU A 146 20.78 -4.22 8.12
CA LEU A 146 20.74 -5.00 6.86
C LEU A 146 22.01 -5.81 6.59
N VAL A 147 23.16 -5.40 7.14
CA VAL A 147 24.47 -6.05 6.91
C VAL A 147 24.74 -7.20 7.90
N GLN A 148 23.87 -7.38 8.91
CA GLN A 148 23.94 -8.43 9.92
C GLN A 148 23.38 -9.78 9.45
#